data_AF-A0A8H7L6K6-F1
#
_entry.id   AF-A0A8H7L6K6-F1
#
_cell.length_a   1.000
_cell.length_b   1.000
_cell.length_c   1.000
_cell.angle_alpha   90.00
_cell.angle_beta   90.00
_cell.angle_gamma   90.00
#
_symmetry.space_group_name_H-M   'P 1'
#
loop_
_entity.id
_entity.type
_entity.pdbx_description
1 polymer ?
#
loop_
_entity_poly.entity_id
_entity_poly.type
_entity_poly.pdbx_seq_one_letter_code
_entity_poly.pdbx_strand_id
1 'polypeptide(L)'
;MSLTLTRNVKRNPNASTIHEAPEAFVSLKHVLQRELGPNGFAFAITVAVSGGALLQRVWEMLEDVGTDAEDAPRVFGSPDRETRRGPSLLDRNEIYRSLCKWVSAQNVSSSTKAFTTNLISSTVAILLLQGRRRSAPPLKTVSIPLTMPIDTNTTKSGPSPTLDLTLLLLIRAVDATIQSAVFKSSETYWSKAETIDILGADGEVLVSHAGTAESQKAKEAETAWRQKMTTRIDAFIFWACSARIMWCFFQDPRRLPPSYVKCHTEIAFERINSLARVDGRLLTILQAIRTKQWSYIGGSATLQPTLMGLSQELGHPASWGDPAQLPAYGGTIANATWKKFGVTSRHGVGGFPCEVVHGGLGASWGLGDGCTANASLRFLLAFAEAIALYLPAHAWDIARLLGRSVWLHDGWLLVVRKQHLD
;
A
#
# COMPACT_ATOMS: atom_id res chain seq x y z
N MET A 1 -55.71 -3.65 30.65
CA MET A 1 -54.71 -4.11 31.63
C MET A 1 -53.33 -4.01 30.97
N SER A 2 -52.62 -2.91 31.19
CA SER A 2 -51.25 -2.68 30.71
C SER A 2 -50.34 -2.62 31.94
N LEU A 3 -49.36 -3.52 32.01
CA LEU A 3 -48.34 -3.54 33.07
C LEU A 3 -47.05 -2.93 32.50
N THR A 4 -46.76 -1.72 32.94
CA THR A 4 -45.51 -0.99 32.66
C THR A 4 -44.48 -1.41 33.69
N LEU A 5 -43.44 -2.13 33.28
CA LEU A 5 -42.36 -2.60 34.16
C LEU A 5 -41.15 -1.68 34.03
N THR A 6 -41.04 -0.71 34.94
CA THR A 6 -39.89 0.20 35.05
C THR A 6 -38.75 -0.48 35.81
N ARG A 7 -37.67 -0.82 35.09
CA ARG A 7 -36.47 -1.45 35.68
C ARG A 7 -35.51 -0.36 36.14
N ASN A 8 -35.45 -0.15 37.45
CA ASN A 8 -34.59 0.83 38.11
C ASN A 8 -33.20 0.23 38.37
N VAL A 9 -32.18 0.67 37.61
CA VAL A 9 -30.80 0.21 37.76
C VAL A 9 -30.03 1.18 38.65
N LYS A 10 -29.75 0.74 39.88
CA LYS A 10 -28.97 1.47 40.88
C LYS A 10 -27.48 1.46 40.50
N ARG A 11 -26.95 2.56 39.98
CA ARG A 11 -25.51 2.75 39.72
C ARG A 11 -24.75 2.89 41.05
N ASN A 12 -23.70 2.09 41.21
CA ASN A 12 -22.79 2.11 42.35
C ASN A 12 -21.66 3.15 42.10
N PRO A 13 -21.51 4.20 42.93
CA PRO A 13 -20.59 5.32 42.66
C PRO A 13 -19.14 5.12 43.14
N ASN A 14 -18.74 3.95 43.63
CA ASN A 14 -17.44 3.75 44.29
C ASN A 14 -16.48 2.80 43.55
N ALA A 15 -16.34 2.92 42.23
CA ALA A 15 -15.27 2.24 41.49
C ALA A 15 -14.10 3.20 41.25
N SER A 16 -13.17 3.20 42.20
CA SER A 16 -11.93 3.96 42.18
C SER A 16 -11.03 3.58 41.01
N THR A 17 -10.55 4.62 40.32
CA THR A 17 -9.48 4.64 39.32
C THR A 17 -8.19 4.00 39.83
N ILE A 18 -7.87 2.82 39.32
CA ILE A 18 -6.57 2.16 39.51
C ILE A 18 -5.89 2.03 38.13
N HIS A 19 -4.61 2.40 38.09
CA HIS A 19 -3.73 2.49 36.92
C HIS A 19 -3.68 1.20 36.04
N GLU A 20 -4.47 1.14 34.97
CA GLU A 20 -4.40 0.09 33.92
C GLU A 20 -3.43 0.47 32.77
N ALA A 21 -2.20 0.87 33.08
CA ALA A 21 -1.18 1.19 32.07
C ALA A 21 -0.24 0.03 31.61
N PRO A 22 -0.09 -1.13 32.29
CA PRO A 22 0.88 -2.15 31.85
C PRO A 22 0.35 -3.18 30.83
N GLU A 23 -0.96 -3.44 30.74
CA GLU A 23 -1.49 -4.50 29.86
C GLU A 23 -1.45 -4.14 28.37
N ALA A 24 -1.73 -2.88 28.04
CA ALA A 24 -1.67 -2.38 26.66
C ALA A 24 -0.25 -2.49 26.07
N PHE A 25 0.77 -2.26 26.90
CA PHE A 25 2.17 -2.33 26.47
C PHE A 25 2.65 -3.77 26.26
N VAL A 26 2.18 -4.72 27.09
CA VAL A 26 2.48 -6.16 26.91
C VAL A 26 1.79 -6.71 25.66
N SER A 27 0.55 -6.30 25.40
CA SER A 27 -0.19 -6.65 24.17
C SER A 27 0.48 -6.08 22.92
N LEU A 28 0.87 -4.80 22.94
CA LEU A 28 1.58 -4.15 21.84
C LEU A 28 2.94 -4.80 21.58
N LYS A 29 3.70 -5.13 22.62
CA LYS A 29 4.99 -5.84 22.50
C LYS A 29 4.81 -7.22 21.86
N HIS A 30 3.79 -7.98 22.25
CA HIS A 30 3.47 -9.28 21.63
C HIS A 30 3.10 -9.13 20.16
N VAL A 31 2.30 -8.13 19.81
CA VAL A 31 1.92 -7.85 18.41
C VAL A 31 3.14 -7.43 17.59
N LEU A 32 3.99 -6.55 18.10
CA LEU A 32 5.21 -6.11 17.42
C LEU A 32 6.20 -7.27 17.26
N GLN A 33 6.43 -8.09 18.28
CA GLN A 33 7.29 -9.27 18.17
C GLN A 33 6.76 -10.29 17.17
N ARG A 34 5.43 -10.42 17.04
CA ARG A 34 4.80 -11.31 16.07
C ARG A 34 4.91 -10.78 14.63
N GLU A 35 4.74 -9.47 14.42
CA GLU A 35 4.75 -8.87 13.08
C GLU A 35 6.16 -8.45 12.59
N LEU A 36 7.11 -8.20 13.49
CA LEU A 36 8.52 -7.90 13.18
C LEU A 36 9.46 -9.11 13.29
N GLY A 37 8.95 -10.27 13.73
CA GLY A 37 9.73 -11.50 13.73
C GLY A 37 10.19 -11.89 12.31
N PRO A 38 11.15 -12.81 12.16
CA PRO A 38 11.69 -13.24 10.86
C PRO A 38 10.63 -13.92 9.96
N ASN A 39 9.48 -14.32 10.52
CA ASN A 39 8.33 -14.84 9.78
C ASN A 39 7.15 -13.85 9.75
N GLY A 40 7.38 -12.62 10.21
CA GLY A 40 6.40 -11.54 10.29
C GLY A 40 6.09 -10.97 8.91
N PHE A 41 4.89 -10.41 8.76
CA PHE A 41 4.47 -9.83 7.48
C PHE A 41 5.38 -8.68 7.05
N ALA A 42 5.74 -7.80 8.00
CA ALA A 42 6.61 -6.66 7.72
C ALA A 42 7.99 -7.14 7.24
N PHE A 43 8.58 -8.15 7.90
CA PHE A 43 9.85 -8.72 7.51
C PHE A 43 9.80 -9.34 6.10
N ALA A 44 8.75 -10.12 5.79
CA ALA A 44 8.58 -10.69 4.46
C ALA A 44 8.43 -9.62 3.37
N ILE A 45 7.71 -8.53 3.64
CA ILE A 45 7.61 -7.39 2.72
C ILE A 45 8.96 -6.69 2.56
N THR A 46 9.71 -6.48 3.64
CA THR A 46 11.06 -5.92 3.58
C THR A 46 11.96 -6.81 2.73
N VAL A 47 12.00 -8.13 2.96
CA VAL A 47 12.75 -9.07 2.13
C VAL A 47 12.29 -9.00 0.67
N ALA A 48 10.99 -8.94 0.39
CA ALA A 48 10.50 -8.82 -0.98
C ALA A 48 10.96 -7.52 -1.68
N VAL A 49 11.01 -6.40 -0.95
CA VAL A 49 11.32 -5.06 -1.49
C VAL A 49 12.83 -4.80 -1.54
N SER A 50 13.53 -4.97 -0.42
CA SER A 50 14.95 -4.63 -0.28
C SER A 50 15.88 -5.79 -0.61
N GLY A 51 15.42 -7.03 -0.51
CA GLY A 51 16.26 -8.20 -0.76
C GLY A 51 16.70 -8.31 -2.22
N GLY A 52 15.90 -7.82 -3.18
CA GLY A 52 16.30 -7.78 -4.59
C GLY A 52 17.54 -6.90 -4.82
N ALA A 53 17.54 -5.68 -4.26
CA ALA A 53 18.69 -4.77 -4.36
C ALA A 53 19.93 -5.31 -3.64
N LEU A 54 19.75 -5.93 -2.47
CA LEU A 54 20.86 -6.56 -1.74
C LEU A 54 21.45 -7.73 -2.52
N LEU A 55 20.61 -8.58 -3.14
CA LEU A 55 21.06 -9.68 -3.99
C LEU A 55 21.76 -9.18 -5.26
N GLN A 56 21.32 -8.07 -5.85
CA GLN A 56 22.04 -7.43 -6.96
C GLN A 56 23.43 -6.97 -6.52
N ARG A 57 23.55 -6.33 -5.36
CA ARG A 57 24.86 -5.88 -4.85
C ARG A 57 25.78 -7.05 -4.53
N VAL A 58 25.24 -8.14 -3.99
CA VAL A 58 26.00 -9.39 -3.77
C VAL A 58 26.44 -9.99 -5.10
N TRP A 59 25.58 -9.96 -6.11
CA TRP A 59 25.93 -10.44 -7.46
C TRP A 59 27.07 -9.63 -8.08
N GLU A 60 27.01 -8.30 -8.02
CA GLU A 60 28.09 -7.41 -8.47
C GLU A 60 29.41 -7.70 -7.75
N MET A 61 29.38 -7.83 -6.42
CA MET A 61 30.59 -8.18 -5.64
C MET A 61 31.17 -9.55 -6.02
N LEU A 62 30.33 -10.53 -6.39
CA LEU A 62 30.80 -11.84 -6.85
C LEU A 62 31.45 -11.77 -8.23
N GLU A 63 30.97 -10.89 -9.11
CA GLU A 63 31.55 -10.65 -10.43
C GLU A 63 32.91 -9.97 -10.32
N ASP A 64 33.02 -8.90 -9.52
CA ASP A 64 34.27 -8.16 -9.29
C ASP A 64 35.37 -9.07 -8.72
N VAL A 65 35.03 -9.93 -7.74
CA VAL A 65 35.99 -10.88 -7.16
C VAL A 65 36.36 -12.00 -8.14
N GLY A 66 35.45 -12.35 -9.06
CA GLY A 66 35.67 -13.37 -10.08
C GLY A 66 36.69 -12.93 -11.13
N THR A 67 36.64 -11.66 -11.55
CA THR A 67 37.58 -11.09 -12.54
C THR A 67 38.99 -10.96 -11.96
N ASP A 68 39.12 -10.48 -10.71
CA ASP A 68 40.41 -10.33 -10.05
C ASP A 68 41.14 -11.69 -9.84
N ALA A 69 40.37 -12.77 -9.73
CA ALA A 69 40.91 -14.12 -9.54
C ALA A 69 41.48 -14.74 -10.81
N GLU A 70 41.05 -14.30 -12.00
CA GLU A 70 41.66 -14.71 -13.27
C GLU A 70 42.92 -13.91 -13.58
N ASP A 71 42.94 -12.63 -13.18
CA ASP A 71 44.06 -11.72 -13.43
C ASP A 71 45.19 -11.82 -12.40
N ALA A 72 44.95 -12.43 -11.23
CA ALA A 72 46.00 -12.76 -10.27
C ALA A 72 47.05 -13.67 -10.93
N PRO A 73 48.23 -13.14 -11.30
CA PRO A 73 49.18 -13.89 -12.09
C PRO A 73 49.75 -15.02 -11.24
N ARG A 74 50.03 -16.17 -11.87
CA ARG A 74 50.66 -17.37 -11.26
C ARG A 74 52.12 -17.11 -10.81
N VAL A 75 52.37 -16.00 -10.13
CA VAL A 75 53.70 -15.49 -9.75
C VAL A 75 54.15 -16.04 -8.40
N PHE A 76 53.27 -16.69 -7.63
CA PHE A 76 53.72 -17.49 -6.50
C PHE A 76 54.20 -18.86 -6.97
N GLY A 77 55.53 -18.94 -7.14
CA GLY A 77 56.27 -20.15 -7.45
C GLY A 77 56.01 -21.28 -6.47
N SER A 78 56.26 -22.48 -6.99
CA SER A 78 56.20 -23.79 -6.33
C SER A 78 56.60 -23.76 -4.84
N PRO A 79 55.69 -24.10 -3.91
CA PRO A 79 56.06 -24.32 -2.53
C PRO A 79 56.44 -25.79 -2.34
N ASP A 80 57.73 -26.09 -2.51
CA ASP A 80 58.33 -27.26 -1.85
C ASP A 80 58.38 -26.98 -0.34
N ARG A 81 57.35 -27.37 0.40
CA ARG A 81 57.52 -27.94 1.76
C ARG A 81 56.21 -28.39 2.39
N GLU A 82 56.16 -29.70 2.62
CA GLU A 82 55.27 -30.40 3.54
C GLU A 82 55.24 -29.72 4.92
N THR A 83 54.17 -28.98 5.22
CA THR A 83 53.78 -28.77 6.62
C THR A 83 52.28 -28.97 6.77
N ARG A 84 51.98 -30.16 7.30
CA ARG A 84 50.69 -30.67 7.73
C ARG A 84 50.09 -29.72 8.78
N ARG A 85 49.24 -28.77 8.36
CA ARG A 85 48.34 -28.01 9.26
C ARG A 85 46.90 -28.36 8.91
N GLY A 86 46.13 -28.63 9.96
CA GLY A 86 44.78 -29.19 9.90
C GLY A 86 43.74 -28.32 9.16
N PRO A 87 42.49 -28.80 9.06
CA PRO A 87 41.44 -28.18 8.27
C PRO A 87 41.08 -26.82 8.87
N SER A 88 41.73 -25.79 8.35
CA SER A 88 41.43 -24.40 8.65
C SER A 88 40.23 -23.96 7.82
N LEU A 89 39.58 -22.88 8.24
CA LEU A 89 38.40 -22.25 7.60
C LEU A 89 38.56 -21.91 6.10
N LEU A 90 39.71 -22.24 5.49
CA LEU A 90 40.04 -22.12 4.07
C LEU A 90 39.28 -23.10 3.16
N ASP A 91 38.81 -24.27 3.63
CA ASP A 91 37.97 -25.16 2.80
C ASP A 91 36.62 -24.52 2.43
N ARG A 92 36.16 -23.57 3.24
CA ARG A 92 34.93 -22.79 2.97
C ARG A 92 35.10 -21.80 1.80
N ASN A 93 36.34 -21.57 1.34
CA ASN A 93 36.63 -20.73 0.18
C ASN A 93 36.53 -21.46 -1.17
N GLU A 94 36.61 -22.79 -1.23
CA GLU A 94 36.52 -23.49 -2.53
C GLU A 94 35.12 -23.38 -3.14
N ILE A 95 34.08 -23.52 -2.32
CA ILE A 95 32.69 -23.33 -2.76
C ILE A 95 32.46 -21.88 -3.21
N TYR A 96 32.97 -20.92 -2.44
CA TYR A 96 32.85 -19.50 -2.77
C TYR A 96 33.55 -19.16 -4.10
N ARG A 97 34.80 -19.62 -4.29
CA ARG A 97 35.53 -19.43 -5.56
C ARG A 97 34.86 -20.11 -6.74
N SER A 98 34.33 -21.32 -6.54
CA SER A 98 33.60 -22.05 -7.59
C SER A 98 32.32 -21.30 -7.97
N LEU A 99 31.64 -20.70 -7.00
CA LEU A 99 30.47 -19.85 -7.24
C LEU A 99 30.85 -18.57 -7.98
N CYS A 100 31.90 -17.84 -7.55
CA CYS A 100 32.35 -16.63 -8.26
C CYS A 100 32.70 -16.92 -9.71
N LYS A 101 33.44 -18.02 -9.98
CA LYS A 101 33.78 -18.44 -11.35
C LYS A 101 32.55 -18.79 -12.19
N TRP A 102 31.58 -19.47 -11.59
CA TRP A 102 30.34 -19.80 -12.29
C TRP A 102 29.50 -18.56 -12.60
N VAL A 103 29.42 -17.62 -11.66
CA VAL A 103 28.70 -16.34 -11.82
C VAL A 103 29.38 -15.47 -12.88
N SER A 104 30.71 -15.32 -12.84
CA SER A 104 31.45 -14.52 -13.82
C SER A 104 31.43 -15.14 -15.23
N ALA A 105 31.42 -16.46 -15.34
CA ALA A 105 31.30 -17.16 -16.62
C ALA A 105 29.92 -16.97 -17.29
N GLN A 106 28.89 -16.64 -16.51
CA GLN A 106 27.57 -16.35 -17.05
C GLN A 106 27.51 -14.90 -17.55
N ASN A 107 27.69 -14.71 -18.86
CA ASN A 107 27.48 -13.41 -19.52
C ASN A 107 25.98 -13.06 -19.63
N VAL A 108 25.36 -12.81 -18.48
CA VAL A 108 23.93 -12.54 -18.33
C VAL A 108 23.71 -11.03 -18.44
N SER A 109 22.75 -10.62 -19.25
CA SER A 109 22.38 -9.20 -19.36
C SER A 109 21.96 -8.62 -17.99
N SER A 110 22.35 -7.37 -17.70
CA SER A 110 22.00 -6.68 -16.44
C SER A 110 20.50 -6.67 -16.14
N SER A 111 19.65 -6.64 -17.17
CA SER A 111 18.19 -6.76 -17.00
C SER A 111 17.77 -8.11 -16.45
N THR A 112 18.42 -9.18 -16.90
CA THR A 112 18.13 -10.55 -16.45
C THR A 112 18.65 -10.78 -15.03
N LYS A 113 19.80 -10.18 -14.67
CA LYS A 113 20.28 -10.18 -13.28
C LYS A 113 19.28 -9.51 -12.35
N ALA A 114 18.78 -8.33 -12.74
CA ALA A 114 17.79 -7.59 -11.95
C ALA A 114 16.46 -8.33 -11.81
N PHE A 115 15.99 -8.97 -12.88
CA PHE A 115 14.77 -9.78 -12.84
C PHE A 115 14.93 -11.00 -11.93
N THR A 116 16.01 -11.77 -12.10
CA THR A 116 16.24 -13.01 -11.34
C THR A 116 16.42 -12.76 -9.85
N THR A 117 17.17 -11.71 -9.47
CA THR A 117 17.35 -11.33 -8.06
C THR A 117 16.03 -10.91 -7.40
N ASN A 118 15.21 -10.10 -8.08
CA ASN A 118 13.88 -9.73 -7.60
C ASN A 118 12.93 -10.93 -7.51
N LEU A 119 13.00 -11.86 -8.47
CA LEU A 119 12.21 -13.10 -8.47
C LEU A 119 12.58 -14.01 -7.29
N ILE A 120 13.87 -14.20 -7.02
CA ILE A 120 14.36 -14.99 -5.89
C ILE A 120 13.93 -14.35 -4.57
N SER A 121 14.15 -13.04 -4.42
CA SER A 121 13.78 -12.32 -3.19
C SER A 121 12.28 -12.41 -2.89
N SER A 122 11.48 -12.26 -3.95
CA SER A 122 10.03 -12.42 -3.91
C SER A 122 9.61 -13.84 -3.53
N THR A 123 10.28 -14.85 -4.08
CA THR A 123 10.00 -16.26 -3.78
C THR A 123 10.31 -16.58 -2.32
N VAL A 124 11.44 -16.09 -1.79
CA VAL A 124 11.79 -16.24 -0.37
C VAL A 124 10.72 -15.58 0.52
N ALA A 125 10.28 -14.37 0.18
CA ALA A 125 9.21 -13.70 0.91
C ALA A 125 7.89 -14.49 0.91
N ILE A 126 7.51 -15.10 -0.22
CA ILE A 126 6.35 -16.01 -0.29
C ILE A 126 6.53 -17.19 0.65
N LEU A 127 7.69 -17.84 0.62
CA LEU A 127 7.96 -19.01 1.44
C LEU A 127 7.92 -18.68 2.93
N LEU A 128 8.43 -17.52 3.35
CA LEU A 128 8.32 -17.02 4.72
C LEU A 128 6.85 -16.83 5.14
N LEU A 129 6.02 -16.26 4.26
CA LEU A 129 4.59 -16.07 4.51
C LEU A 129 3.80 -17.39 4.52
N GLN A 130 4.18 -18.35 3.68
CA GLN A 130 3.56 -19.68 3.64
C GLN A 130 3.96 -20.55 4.84
N GLY A 131 5.20 -20.43 5.32
CA GLY A 131 5.70 -21.13 6.51
C GLY A 131 4.90 -20.82 7.77
N ARG A 132 4.36 -19.60 7.88
CA ARG A 132 3.48 -19.18 8.98
C ARG A 132 2.20 -20.03 9.11
N ARG A 133 1.68 -20.59 8.01
CA ARG A 133 0.38 -21.30 8.02
C ARG A 133 0.39 -22.64 8.74
N ARG A 134 1.56 -23.27 8.94
CA ARG A 134 1.62 -24.63 9.51
C ARG A 134 1.54 -24.69 11.03
N SER A 135 1.66 -23.56 11.73
CA SER A 135 1.83 -23.58 13.20
C SER A 135 0.68 -22.94 14.00
N ALA A 136 -0.43 -22.56 13.37
CA ALA A 136 -1.61 -22.13 14.12
C ALA A 136 -2.43 -23.36 14.51
N PRO A 137 -2.47 -23.78 15.79
CA PRO A 137 -3.35 -24.85 16.20
C PRO A 137 -4.80 -24.45 15.91
N PRO A 138 -5.67 -25.40 15.50
CA PRO A 138 -7.08 -25.11 15.28
C PRO A 138 -7.67 -24.53 16.56
N LEU A 139 -8.11 -23.27 16.49
CA LEU A 139 -8.82 -22.61 17.57
C LEU A 139 -10.06 -23.45 17.90
N LYS A 140 -10.07 -24.09 19.08
CA LYS A 140 -11.26 -24.75 19.62
C LYS A 140 -12.36 -23.69 19.75
N THR A 141 -13.38 -23.79 18.90
CA THR A 141 -14.60 -22.99 18.99
C THR A 141 -15.27 -23.27 20.32
N VAL A 142 -15.22 -22.31 21.25
CA VAL A 142 -16.02 -22.32 22.47
C VAL A 142 -17.44 -21.93 22.09
N SER A 143 -18.36 -22.88 22.17
CA SER A 143 -19.79 -22.65 21.94
C SER A 143 -20.34 -21.79 23.08
N ILE A 144 -20.71 -20.54 22.79
CA ILE A 144 -21.48 -19.70 23.70
C ILE A 144 -22.97 -20.05 23.52
N PRO A 145 -23.65 -20.55 24.55
CA PRO A 145 -25.03 -21.01 24.45
C PRO A 145 -25.98 -19.82 24.56
N LEU A 146 -26.26 -19.10 23.46
CA LEU A 146 -27.45 -18.23 23.27
C LEU A 146 -27.46 -17.45 21.95
N THR A 147 -26.45 -17.58 21.08
CA THR A 147 -26.51 -17.04 19.71
C THR A 147 -26.94 -18.12 18.74
N MET A 148 -27.88 -17.79 17.84
CA MET A 148 -28.33 -18.70 16.78
C MET A 148 -27.14 -19.27 15.99
N PRO A 149 -27.16 -20.56 15.63
CA PRO A 149 -26.08 -21.19 14.87
C PRO A 149 -26.01 -20.53 13.49
N ILE A 150 -24.94 -19.75 13.26
CA ILE A 150 -24.59 -19.30 11.92
C ILE A 150 -23.95 -20.51 11.24
N ASP A 151 -24.64 -21.08 10.24
CA ASP A 151 -24.10 -22.13 9.39
C ASP A 151 -22.85 -21.64 8.66
N THR A 152 -21.66 -21.96 9.18
CA THR A 152 -20.36 -21.64 8.59
C THR A 152 -19.96 -22.58 7.45
N ASN A 153 -20.85 -23.49 7.02
CA ASN A 153 -20.51 -24.57 6.09
C ASN A 153 -20.56 -24.19 4.59
N THR A 154 -21.05 -23.01 4.22
CA THR A 154 -21.24 -22.61 2.80
C THR A 154 -20.25 -21.57 2.26
N THR A 155 -19.21 -21.17 2.99
CA THR A 155 -18.24 -20.15 2.52
C THR A 155 -16.76 -20.55 2.71
N LYS A 156 -16.41 -21.80 2.40
CA LYS A 156 -14.99 -22.27 2.39
C LYS A 156 -14.13 -21.72 1.25
N SER A 157 -14.67 -20.95 0.31
CA SER A 157 -13.90 -20.32 -0.77
C SER A 157 -13.71 -18.81 -0.56
N GLY A 158 -13.12 -18.43 0.57
CA GLY A 158 -12.46 -17.12 0.61
C GLY A 158 -11.39 -17.06 -0.49
N PRO A 159 -11.25 -15.95 -1.24
CA PRO A 159 -10.15 -15.81 -2.19
C PRO A 159 -8.84 -16.08 -1.47
N SER A 160 -8.02 -16.97 -2.04
CA SER A 160 -6.78 -17.38 -1.40
C SER A 160 -5.90 -16.14 -1.19
N PRO A 161 -5.40 -15.87 0.03
CA PRO A 161 -4.54 -14.70 0.30
C PRO A 161 -3.23 -14.68 -0.51
N THR A 162 -2.94 -15.77 -1.22
CA THR A 162 -1.85 -15.86 -2.20
C THR A 162 -2.14 -15.05 -3.45
N LEU A 163 -3.41 -14.81 -3.80
CA LEU A 163 -3.82 -14.08 -5.00
C LEU A 163 -3.39 -12.60 -4.93
N ASP A 164 -3.59 -11.95 -3.80
CA ASP A 164 -3.14 -10.56 -3.59
C ASP A 164 -1.61 -10.45 -3.59
N LEU A 165 -0.92 -11.48 -3.10
CA LEU A 165 0.55 -11.49 -3.10
C LEU A 165 1.12 -11.74 -4.49
N THR A 166 0.53 -12.66 -5.27
CA THR A 166 0.88 -12.84 -6.68
C THR A 166 0.57 -11.59 -7.49
N LEU A 167 -0.47 -10.83 -7.12
CA LEU A 167 -0.80 -9.57 -7.79
C LEU A 167 0.23 -8.49 -7.47
N LEU A 168 0.68 -8.37 -6.21
CA LEU A 168 1.76 -7.46 -5.82
C LEU A 168 3.10 -7.82 -6.49
N LEU A 169 3.39 -9.12 -6.61
CA LEU A 169 4.58 -9.62 -7.30
C LEU A 169 4.51 -9.41 -8.81
N LEU A 170 3.34 -9.62 -9.41
CA LEU A 170 3.11 -9.32 -10.82
C LEU A 170 3.29 -7.83 -11.08
N ILE A 171 2.72 -6.95 -10.22
CA ILE A 171 2.88 -5.50 -10.35
C ILE A 171 4.35 -5.11 -10.27
N ARG A 172 5.12 -5.68 -9.33
CA ARG A 172 6.56 -5.42 -9.19
C ARG A 172 7.39 -5.98 -10.35
N ALA A 173 7.06 -7.17 -10.84
CA ALA A 173 7.72 -7.75 -12.01
C ALA A 173 7.44 -6.91 -13.26
N VAL A 174 6.18 -6.46 -13.43
CA VAL A 174 5.77 -5.57 -14.51
C VAL A 174 6.50 -4.23 -14.39
N ASP A 175 6.56 -3.62 -13.21
CA ASP A 175 7.30 -2.39 -12.96
C ASP A 175 8.80 -2.53 -13.31
N ALA A 176 9.45 -3.62 -12.90
CA ALA A 176 10.84 -3.91 -13.26
C ALA A 176 11.04 -4.12 -14.76
N THR A 177 10.12 -4.80 -15.45
CA THR A 177 10.18 -4.96 -16.91
C THR A 177 9.94 -3.66 -17.65
N ILE A 178 9.02 -2.81 -17.19
CA ILE A 178 8.76 -1.49 -17.77
C ILE A 178 9.98 -0.61 -17.59
N GLN A 179 10.55 -0.57 -16.38
CA GLN A 179 11.78 0.14 -16.09
C GLN A 179 12.90 -0.35 -17.03
N SER A 180 13.13 -1.66 -17.11
CA SER A 180 14.16 -2.21 -18.00
C SER A 180 13.92 -1.94 -19.49
N ALA A 181 12.67 -1.93 -19.96
CA ALA A 181 12.34 -1.64 -21.34
C ALA A 181 12.56 -0.16 -21.68
N VAL A 182 12.13 0.73 -20.78
CA VAL A 182 12.36 2.18 -20.88
C VAL A 182 13.86 2.49 -20.89
N PHE A 183 14.65 1.84 -20.04
CA PHE A 183 16.09 2.02 -19.98
C PHE A 183 16.84 1.50 -21.21
N LYS A 184 16.44 0.36 -21.78
CA LYS A 184 17.05 -0.15 -23.03
C LYS A 184 16.78 0.76 -24.22
N SER A 185 15.59 1.34 -24.31
CA SER A 185 15.25 2.29 -25.37
C SER A 185 16.05 3.59 -25.28
N SER A 186 16.44 4.06 -24.08
CA SER A 186 17.30 5.23 -23.96
C SER A 186 18.76 4.92 -24.34
N GLU A 187 19.29 3.76 -23.94
CA GLU A 187 20.69 3.38 -24.20
C GLU A 187 21.00 3.19 -25.69
N THR A 188 20.00 2.72 -26.47
CA THR A 188 20.11 2.52 -27.93
C THR A 188 20.11 3.84 -28.70
N TYR A 189 19.54 4.91 -28.14
CA TYR A 189 19.51 6.23 -28.78
C TYR A 189 20.85 6.97 -28.62
N TRP A 190 21.59 6.71 -27.54
CA TRP A 190 22.85 7.39 -27.20
C TRP A 190 24.10 6.71 -27.72
N SER A 191 24.10 5.39 -27.86
CA SER A 191 25.18 4.66 -28.55
C SER A 191 25.32 5.08 -30.03
N LYS A 192 24.32 5.77 -30.59
CA LYS A 192 24.39 6.38 -31.92
C LYS A 192 24.90 7.83 -31.92
N ALA A 193 24.94 8.48 -30.76
CA ALA A 193 25.38 9.87 -30.59
C ALA A 193 26.86 10.00 -30.18
N GLU A 194 27.48 8.93 -29.67
CA GLU A 194 28.86 8.97 -29.14
C GLU A 194 29.94 8.54 -30.16
N THR A 195 29.59 7.88 -31.28
CA THR A 195 30.54 7.57 -32.36
C THR A 195 30.51 8.60 -33.49
N ILE A 196 30.79 9.87 -33.18
CA ILE A 196 31.33 10.80 -34.17
C ILE A 196 32.77 11.09 -33.73
N ASP A 197 33.64 10.11 -33.92
CA ASP A 197 35.08 10.32 -33.86
C ASP A 197 35.46 11.22 -35.05
N ILE A 198 35.78 12.48 -34.76
CA ILE A 198 36.44 13.36 -35.72
C ILE A 198 37.89 12.86 -35.83
N LEU A 199 38.14 11.96 -36.78
CA LEU A 199 39.48 11.63 -37.25
C LEU A 199 40.10 12.90 -37.85
N GLY A 200 40.93 13.60 -37.07
CA GLY A 200 41.85 14.61 -37.59
C GLY A 200 42.82 13.96 -38.58
N ALA A 201 43.11 14.63 -39.69
CA ALA A 201 43.96 14.13 -40.77
C ALA A 201 45.46 14.03 -40.38
N ASP A 202 45.80 14.46 -39.18
CA ASP A 202 47.14 14.84 -38.73
C ASP A 202 47.63 14.05 -37.50
N GLY A 203 46.83 13.12 -36.97
CA GLY A 203 47.30 12.14 -35.96
C GLY A 203 47.54 12.69 -34.55
N GLU A 204 47.20 13.95 -34.26
CA GLU A 204 47.23 14.45 -32.88
C GLU A 204 45.94 14.11 -32.11
N VAL A 205 46.11 13.37 -31.01
CA VAL A 205 45.06 13.05 -30.05
C VAL A 205 44.78 14.30 -29.21
N LEU A 206 43.92 15.19 -29.70
CA LEU A 206 43.34 16.27 -28.91
C LEU A 206 42.30 15.69 -27.96
N VAL A 207 42.73 15.35 -26.74
CA VAL A 207 41.83 15.01 -25.63
C VAL A 207 40.95 16.23 -25.33
N SER A 208 39.75 16.26 -25.90
CA SER A 208 38.82 17.37 -25.75
C SER A 208 38.19 17.32 -24.35
N HIS A 209 38.71 18.13 -23.42
CA HIS A 209 38.08 18.37 -22.13
C HIS A 209 36.65 18.94 -22.23
N ALA A 210 36.24 19.42 -23.42
CA ALA A 210 34.88 19.83 -23.74
C ALA A 210 33.83 18.70 -23.60
N GLY A 211 34.23 17.42 -23.75
CA GLY A 211 33.32 16.28 -23.61
C GLY A 211 32.81 16.05 -22.17
N THR A 212 33.46 16.63 -21.15
CA THR A 212 33.11 16.35 -19.74
C THR A 212 31.90 17.14 -19.23
N ALA A 213 31.77 18.41 -19.61
CA ALA A 213 30.68 19.27 -19.14
C ALA A 213 29.33 18.93 -19.80
N GLU A 214 29.33 18.61 -21.10
CA GLU A 214 28.11 18.20 -21.80
C GLU A 214 27.67 16.79 -21.39
N SER A 215 28.62 15.86 -21.19
CA SER A 215 28.33 14.52 -20.65
C SER A 215 27.74 14.57 -19.24
N GLN A 216 28.26 15.46 -18.37
CA GLN A 216 27.69 15.69 -17.04
C GLN A 216 26.25 16.23 -17.11
N LYS A 217 26.00 17.24 -17.94
CA LYS A 217 24.64 17.79 -18.13
C LYS A 217 23.66 16.76 -18.66
N ALA A 218 24.09 15.89 -19.58
CA ALA A 218 23.27 14.81 -20.11
C ALA A 218 22.90 13.79 -19.01
N LYS A 219 23.87 13.40 -18.17
CA LYS A 219 23.64 12.49 -17.02
C LYS A 219 22.73 13.11 -15.95
N GLU A 220 22.88 14.40 -15.66
CA GLU A 220 21.99 15.12 -14.75
C GLU A 220 20.55 15.20 -15.29
N ALA A 221 20.39 15.53 -16.58
CA ALA A 221 19.08 15.57 -17.23
C ALA A 221 18.42 14.18 -17.23
N GLU A 222 19.21 13.12 -17.43
CA GLU A 222 18.73 11.74 -17.39
C GLU A 222 18.27 11.36 -15.99
N THR A 223 19.08 11.59 -14.95
CA THR A 223 18.70 11.29 -13.56
C THR A 223 17.45 12.06 -13.13
N ALA A 224 17.32 13.33 -13.53
CA ALA A 224 16.11 14.13 -13.29
C ALA A 224 14.88 13.56 -14.01
N TRP A 225 15.02 13.15 -15.27
CA TRP A 225 13.92 12.51 -16.01
C TRP A 225 13.51 11.17 -15.39
N ARG A 226 14.48 10.36 -14.96
CA ARG A 226 14.25 9.09 -14.25
C ARG A 226 13.43 9.32 -12.99
N GLN A 227 13.85 10.24 -12.13
CA GLN A 227 13.11 10.60 -10.91
C GLN A 227 11.68 11.05 -11.23
N LYS A 228 11.50 11.84 -12.30
CA LYS A 228 10.18 12.28 -12.75
C LYS A 228 9.29 11.15 -13.28
N MET A 229 9.86 10.13 -13.93
CA MET A 229 9.11 8.97 -14.39
C MET A 229 8.75 8.03 -13.25
N THR A 230 9.70 7.72 -12.36
CA THR A 230 9.45 6.86 -11.20
C THR A 230 8.37 7.44 -10.30
N THR A 231 8.40 8.76 -10.04
CA THR A 231 7.35 9.44 -9.27
C THR A 231 5.98 9.39 -9.94
N ARG A 232 5.91 9.50 -11.28
CA ARG A 232 4.64 9.37 -12.03
C ARG A 232 4.09 7.95 -12.01
N ILE A 233 4.95 6.95 -12.15
CA ILE A 233 4.55 5.54 -12.10
C ILE A 233 4.07 5.19 -10.69
N ASP A 234 4.81 5.60 -9.66
CA ASP A 234 4.42 5.37 -8.27
C ASP A 234 3.05 6.03 -7.96
N ALA A 235 2.85 7.28 -8.40
CA ALA A 235 1.56 7.95 -8.30
C ALA A 235 0.43 7.21 -9.03
N PHE A 236 0.70 6.66 -10.22
CA PHE A 236 -0.29 5.88 -10.97
C PHE A 236 -0.62 4.55 -10.29
N ILE A 237 0.38 3.81 -9.83
CA ILE A 237 0.20 2.54 -9.10
C ILE A 237 -0.59 2.80 -7.82
N PHE A 238 -0.21 3.84 -7.06
CA PHE A 238 -0.94 4.26 -5.87
C PHE A 238 -2.41 4.58 -6.18
N TRP A 239 -2.68 5.32 -7.26
CA TRP A 239 -4.04 5.62 -7.71
C TRP A 239 -4.82 4.35 -8.07
N ALA A 240 -4.22 3.44 -8.85
CA ALA A 240 -4.87 2.20 -9.28
C ALA A 240 -5.17 1.28 -8.08
N CYS A 241 -4.23 1.14 -7.15
CA CYS A 241 -4.42 0.39 -5.90
C CYS A 241 -5.52 1.01 -5.03
N SER A 242 -5.51 2.33 -4.86
CA SER A 242 -6.53 3.06 -4.09
C SER A 242 -7.91 2.91 -4.72
N ALA A 243 -8.02 3.06 -6.04
CA ALA A 243 -9.27 2.85 -6.77
C ALA A 243 -9.80 1.42 -6.60
N ARG A 244 -8.92 0.41 -6.62
CA ARG A 244 -9.30 -0.99 -6.42
C ARG A 244 -9.81 -1.27 -5.01
N ILE A 245 -9.16 -0.69 -3.99
CA ILE A 245 -9.57 -0.77 -2.58
C ILE A 245 -10.94 -0.11 -2.41
N MET A 246 -11.13 1.11 -2.94
CA MET A 246 -12.41 1.82 -2.90
C MET A 246 -13.52 1.05 -3.62
N TRP A 247 -13.22 0.44 -4.77
CA TRP A 247 -14.17 -0.42 -5.47
C TRP A 247 -14.58 -1.63 -4.62
N CYS A 248 -13.63 -2.31 -3.99
CA CYS A 248 -13.94 -3.40 -3.05
C CYS A 248 -14.81 -2.91 -1.89
N PHE A 249 -14.48 -1.75 -1.32
CA PHE A 249 -15.22 -1.17 -0.21
C PHE A 249 -16.71 -0.94 -0.55
N PHE A 250 -17.00 -0.34 -1.71
CA PHE A 250 -18.38 -0.10 -2.11
C PHE A 250 -19.13 -1.39 -2.50
N GLN A 251 -18.45 -2.31 -3.20
CA GLN A 251 -19.15 -3.39 -3.91
C GLN A 251 -19.14 -4.74 -3.16
N ASP A 252 -18.01 -5.11 -2.56
CA ASP A 252 -17.86 -6.40 -1.88
C ASP A 252 -16.79 -6.28 -0.79
N PRO A 253 -17.13 -5.66 0.35
CA PRO A 253 -16.17 -5.38 1.42
C PRO A 253 -15.51 -6.65 1.97
N ARG A 254 -16.14 -7.82 1.76
CA ARG A 254 -15.58 -9.15 2.11
C ARG A 254 -14.32 -9.51 1.33
N ARG A 255 -14.07 -8.85 0.18
CA ARG A 255 -12.85 -9.04 -0.62
C ARG A 255 -11.67 -8.24 -0.10
N LEU A 256 -11.87 -7.31 0.82
CA LEU A 256 -10.76 -6.64 1.47
C LEU A 256 -10.08 -7.64 2.40
N PRO A 257 -8.73 -7.67 2.45
CA PRO A 257 -8.01 -8.56 3.33
C PRO A 257 -8.56 -8.46 4.75
N PRO A 258 -8.77 -9.58 5.47
CA PRO A 258 -9.32 -9.52 6.80
C PRO A 258 -8.51 -8.61 7.73
N SER A 259 -7.23 -8.33 7.51
CA SER A 259 -6.51 -7.32 8.30
C SER A 259 -7.14 -5.91 8.24
N TYR A 260 -7.69 -5.50 7.09
CA TYR A 260 -8.44 -4.25 6.95
C TYR A 260 -9.81 -4.31 7.65
N VAL A 261 -10.38 -5.50 7.77
CA VAL A 261 -11.74 -5.72 8.31
C VAL A 261 -11.72 -6.17 9.78
N LYS A 262 -10.63 -6.77 10.27
CA LYS A 262 -10.54 -7.62 11.48
C LYS A 262 -9.51 -7.11 12.51
N CYS A 263 -8.54 -6.28 12.12
CA CYS A 263 -7.73 -5.54 13.10
C CYS A 263 -8.56 -4.42 13.78
N HIS A 264 -9.83 -4.27 13.39
CA HIS A 264 -10.60 -3.05 13.56
C HIS A 264 -12.11 -3.28 13.25
N THR A 265 -12.67 -4.43 13.63
CA THR A 265 -14.04 -4.83 13.23
C THR A 265 -15.15 -3.88 13.73
N GLU A 266 -14.86 -3.02 14.72
CA GLU A 266 -15.63 -1.80 14.96
C GLU A 266 -14.88 -0.59 14.39
N ILE A 267 -13.68 -0.28 14.90
CA ILE A 267 -13.20 1.10 14.78
C ILE A 267 -12.72 1.50 13.35
N ALA A 268 -12.18 0.66 12.45
CA ALA A 268 -11.70 1.17 11.13
C ALA A 268 -12.76 1.09 10.04
N PHE A 269 -13.65 0.10 10.09
CA PHE A 269 -14.81 0.11 9.21
C PHE A 269 -15.74 1.27 9.60
N GLU A 270 -15.95 1.48 10.91
CA GLU A 270 -16.62 2.68 11.42
C GLU A 270 -15.85 3.94 11.04
N ARG A 271 -14.52 3.97 11.12
CA ARG A 271 -13.74 5.15 10.73
C ARG A 271 -13.83 5.42 9.23
N ILE A 272 -13.76 4.44 8.33
CA ILE A 272 -13.91 4.70 6.89
C ILE A 272 -15.34 5.13 6.56
N ASN A 273 -16.37 4.50 7.15
CA ASN A 273 -17.75 4.97 7.00
C ASN A 273 -17.97 6.37 7.63
N SER A 274 -17.30 6.66 8.74
CA SER A 274 -17.31 7.96 9.43
C SER A 274 -16.59 9.03 8.61
N LEU A 275 -15.43 8.71 8.03
CA LEU A 275 -14.65 9.58 7.14
C LEU A 275 -15.46 9.88 5.87
N ALA A 276 -16.12 8.85 5.32
CA ALA A 276 -16.98 9.00 4.15
C ALA A 276 -18.32 9.69 4.49
N ARG A 277 -18.73 9.70 5.76
CA ARG A 277 -20.08 10.09 6.24
C ARG A 277 -21.20 9.50 5.37
N VAL A 278 -21.02 8.25 4.94
CA VAL A 278 -22.01 7.51 4.14
C VAL A 278 -22.73 6.55 5.07
N ASP A 279 -24.06 6.61 5.07
CA ASP A 279 -24.89 5.67 5.81
C ASP A 279 -24.72 4.25 5.24
N GLY A 280 -24.43 3.28 6.12
CA GLY A 280 -24.23 1.89 5.71
C GLY A 280 -25.42 1.27 4.98
N ARG A 281 -26.65 1.74 5.26
CA ARG A 281 -27.88 1.31 4.59
C ARG A 281 -27.85 1.64 3.10
N LEU A 282 -27.29 2.79 2.72
CA LEU A 282 -27.13 3.19 1.31
C LEU A 282 -26.21 2.24 0.56
N LEU A 283 -25.14 1.75 1.21
CA LEU A 283 -24.25 0.75 0.61
C LEU A 283 -24.99 -0.58 0.36
N THR A 284 -25.81 -1.02 1.30
CA THR A 284 -26.65 -2.22 1.13
C THR A 284 -27.60 -2.08 -0.06
N ILE A 285 -28.18 -0.89 -0.25
CA ILE A 285 -29.10 -0.62 -1.38
C ILE A 285 -28.34 -0.59 -2.71
N LEU A 286 -27.16 0.04 -2.76
CA LEU A 286 -26.31 0.03 -3.97
C LEU A 286 -25.91 -1.40 -4.36
N GLN A 287 -25.59 -2.24 -3.37
CA GLN A 287 -25.31 -3.66 -3.59
C GLN A 287 -26.55 -4.40 -4.10
N ALA A 288 -27.73 -4.13 -3.54
CA ALA A 288 -29.00 -4.72 -3.97
C ALA A 288 -29.41 -4.30 -5.40
N ILE A 289 -29.16 -3.04 -5.79
CA ILE A 289 -29.32 -2.55 -7.17
C ILE A 289 -28.46 -3.38 -8.11
N ARG A 290 -27.18 -3.54 -7.77
CA ARG A 290 -26.20 -4.24 -8.61
C ARG A 290 -26.51 -5.73 -8.73
N THR A 291 -26.93 -6.39 -7.65
CA THR A 291 -27.35 -7.80 -7.66
C THR A 291 -28.73 -8.00 -8.27
N LYS A 292 -29.38 -6.93 -8.76
CA LYS A 292 -30.74 -6.91 -9.31
C LYS A 292 -31.81 -7.41 -8.32
N GLN A 293 -31.51 -7.38 -7.02
CA GLN A 293 -32.46 -7.68 -5.95
C GLN A 293 -33.39 -6.50 -5.65
N TRP A 294 -33.01 -5.31 -6.09
CA TRP A 294 -33.80 -4.09 -5.98
C TRP A 294 -33.69 -3.29 -7.28
N SER A 295 -34.77 -2.63 -7.68
CA SER A 295 -34.77 -1.66 -8.78
C SER A 295 -35.76 -0.54 -8.49
N TYR A 296 -35.58 0.62 -9.13
CA TYR A 296 -36.52 1.73 -8.96
C TYR A 296 -37.91 1.44 -9.55
N ILE A 297 -38.05 0.45 -10.44
CA ILE A 297 -39.36 0.06 -11.03
C ILE A 297 -40.04 -1.01 -10.17
N GLY A 298 -39.30 -2.06 -9.82
CA GLY A 298 -39.84 -3.22 -9.10
C GLY A 298 -39.82 -3.06 -7.57
N GLY A 299 -39.09 -2.07 -7.05
CA GLY A 299 -38.84 -1.90 -5.63
C GLY A 299 -38.14 -3.10 -4.98
N SER A 300 -38.15 -3.12 -3.64
CA SER A 300 -38.04 -4.36 -2.84
C SER A 300 -38.76 -4.14 -1.53
N ALA A 301 -39.59 -5.11 -1.14
CA ALA A 301 -40.30 -5.09 0.13
C ALA A 301 -39.35 -5.13 1.34
N THR A 302 -38.15 -5.71 1.19
CA THR A 302 -37.19 -5.86 2.30
C THR A 302 -36.41 -4.58 2.60
N LEU A 303 -36.16 -3.74 1.59
CA LEU A 303 -35.31 -2.54 1.71
C LEU A 303 -36.10 -1.23 1.81
N GLN A 304 -37.39 -1.25 1.46
CA GLN A 304 -38.27 -0.09 1.55
C GLN A 304 -38.36 0.50 2.97
N PRO A 305 -38.57 -0.29 4.06
CA PRO A 305 -38.62 0.28 5.41
C PRO A 305 -37.33 0.98 5.82
N THR A 306 -36.18 0.41 5.41
CA THR A 306 -34.85 0.93 5.69
C THR A 306 -34.63 2.31 5.07
N LEU A 307 -35.09 2.51 3.83
CA LEU A 307 -35.01 3.78 3.11
C LEU A 307 -35.95 4.84 3.66
N MET A 308 -37.19 4.45 3.95
CA MET A 308 -38.17 5.35 4.56
C MET A 308 -37.70 5.83 5.94
N GLY A 309 -37.13 4.91 6.75
CA GLY A 309 -36.52 5.24 8.03
C GLY A 309 -35.33 6.19 7.88
N LEU A 310 -34.43 5.93 6.93
CA LEU A 310 -33.30 6.83 6.64
C LEU A 310 -33.78 8.26 6.30
N SER A 311 -34.82 8.38 5.46
CA SER A 311 -35.39 9.68 5.12
C SER A 311 -35.94 10.41 6.36
N GLN A 312 -36.69 9.70 7.20
CA GLN A 312 -37.25 10.24 8.44
C GLN A 312 -36.18 10.68 9.44
N GLU A 313 -35.12 9.89 9.61
CA GLU A 313 -34.00 10.20 10.51
C GLU A 313 -33.25 11.47 10.08
N LEU A 314 -33.21 11.75 8.78
CA LEU A 314 -32.67 13.00 8.23
C LEU A 314 -33.65 14.19 8.33
N GLY A 315 -34.85 13.99 8.88
CA GLY A 315 -35.87 15.03 9.02
C GLY A 315 -36.73 15.24 7.77
N HIS A 316 -36.65 14.34 6.78
CA HIS A 316 -37.45 14.39 5.56
C HIS A 316 -38.69 13.49 5.64
N PRO A 317 -39.72 13.72 4.82
CA PRO A 317 -40.88 12.84 4.76
C PRO A 317 -40.50 11.40 4.39
N ALA A 318 -41.19 10.42 4.96
CA ALA A 318 -40.97 9.00 4.62
C ALA A 318 -41.16 8.70 3.13
N SER A 319 -42.03 9.46 2.46
CA SER A 319 -42.29 9.33 1.01
C SER A 319 -41.06 9.60 0.15
N TRP A 320 -40.07 10.36 0.63
CA TRP A 320 -38.81 10.57 -0.09
C TRP A 320 -37.92 9.32 -0.11
N GLY A 321 -38.17 8.36 0.78
CA GLY A 321 -37.53 7.05 0.80
C GLY A 321 -38.37 5.93 0.17
N ASP A 322 -39.60 6.20 -0.28
CA ASP A 322 -40.52 5.18 -0.77
C ASP A 322 -40.33 4.90 -2.28
N PRO A 323 -39.78 3.74 -2.68
CA PRO A 323 -39.51 3.44 -4.09
C PRO A 323 -40.76 3.47 -4.97
N ALA A 324 -41.95 3.20 -4.40
CA ALA A 324 -43.20 3.18 -5.15
C ALA A 324 -43.67 4.58 -5.58
N GLN A 325 -43.20 5.63 -4.90
CA GLN A 325 -43.58 7.01 -5.21
C GLN A 325 -42.47 7.80 -5.91
N LEU A 326 -41.23 7.30 -5.87
CA LEU A 326 -40.08 7.95 -6.51
C LEU A 326 -40.09 7.69 -8.01
N PRO A 327 -39.76 8.71 -8.84
CA PRO A 327 -39.66 8.51 -10.28
C PRO A 327 -38.42 7.67 -10.60
N ALA A 328 -38.63 6.51 -11.23
CA ALA A 328 -37.51 5.62 -11.59
C ALA A 328 -36.58 6.22 -12.65
N TYR A 329 -37.12 7.05 -13.52
CA TYR A 329 -36.42 7.67 -14.64
C TYR A 329 -36.55 9.18 -14.61
N GLY A 330 -35.65 9.85 -15.33
CA GLY A 330 -35.70 11.30 -15.53
C GLY A 330 -36.85 11.77 -16.43
N GLY A 331 -36.90 13.08 -16.68
CA GLY A 331 -37.85 13.71 -17.60
C GLY A 331 -38.92 14.58 -16.92
N THR A 332 -39.97 14.93 -17.68
CA THR A 332 -41.04 15.83 -17.25
C THR A 332 -41.91 15.23 -16.14
N ILE A 333 -42.13 13.91 -16.17
CA ILE A 333 -42.85 13.17 -15.12
C ILE A 333 -42.06 13.26 -13.80
N ALA A 334 -40.74 13.07 -13.82
CA ALA A 334 -39.91 13.23 -12.64
C ALA A 334 -40.01 14.63 -12.04
N ASN A 335 -40.00 15.67 -12.90
CA ASN A 335 -40.18 17.06 -12.45
C ASN A 335 -41.53 17.29 -11.77
N ALA A 336 -42.61 16.72 -12.31
CA ALA A 336 -43.94 16.82 -11.69
C ALA A 336 -43.97 16.12 -10.32
N THR A 337 -43.35 14.94 -10.22
CA THR A 337 -43.22 14.20 -8.95
C THR A 337 -42.38 14.97 -7.93
N TRP A 338 -41.23 15.52 -8.30
CA TRP A 338 -40.40 16.34 -7.39
C TRP A 338 -41.10 17.61 -6.94
N LYS A 339 -41.83 18.28 -7.84
CA LYS A 339 -42.67 19.43 -7.50
C LYS A 339 -43.75 19.06 -6.48
N LYS A 340 -44.36 17.88 -6.60
CA LYS A 340 -45.33 17.36 -5.62
C LYS A 340 -44.68 17.08 -4.26
N PHE A 341 -43.43 16.63 -4.24
CA PHE A 341 -42.67 16.40 -3.02
C PHE A 341 -42.02 17.64 -2.41
N GLY A 342 -42.08 18.79 -3.08
CA GLY A 342 -41.41 20.02 -2.66
C GLY A 342 -39.88 19.99 -2.82
N VAL A 343 -39.34 19.06 -3.62
CA VAL A 343 -37.91 18.96 -3.90
C VAL A 343 -37.58 19.86 -5.10
N THR A 344 -36.86 20.96 -4.87
CA THR A 344 -36.46 21.90 -5.92
C THR A 344 -35.08 21.62 -6.50
N SER A 345 -34.27 20.81 -5.82
CA SER A 345 -32.87 20.53 -6.17
C SER A 345 -32.69 19.61 -7.38
N ARG A 346 -33.78 19.02 -7.91
CA ARG A 346 -33.72 17.97 -8.94
C ARG A 346 -34.58 18.31 -10.15
N HIS A 347 -33.92 18.58 -11.27
CA HIS A 347 -34.55 18.78 -12.55
C HIS A 347 -34.12 17.69 -13.55
N GLY A 348 -35.10 17.00 -14.12
CA GLY A 348 -34.94 16.05 -15.21
C GLY A 348 -34.37 14.69 -14.80
N VAL A 349 -34.17 14.41 -13.51
CA VAL A 349 -33.51 13.19 -13.01
C VAL A 349 -34.44 12.36 -12.11
N GLY A 350 -34.37 11.04 -12.26
CA GLY A 350 -35.06 10.08 -11.39
C GLY A 350 -34.19 9.60 -10.23
N GLY A 351 -34.73 8.70 -9.41
CA GLY A 351 -34.04 8.05 -8.30
C GLY A 351 -34.09 8.81 -6.97
N PHE A 352 -33.25 8.48 -5.99
CA PHE A 352 -33.32 9.10 -4.67
C PHE A 352 -32.89 10.58 -4.64
N PRO A 353 -33.54 11.42 -3.80
CA PRO A 353 -33.14 12.81 -3.60
C PRO A 353 -31.71 12.94 -3.05
N CYS A 354 -30.97 13.95 -3.53
CA CYS A 354 -29.57 14.17 -3.14
C CYS A 354 -29.47 14.44 -1.63
N GLU A 355 -30.49 15.06 -1.04
CA GLU A 355 -30.62 15.36 0.38
C GLU A 355 -30.58 14.09 1.24
N VAL A 356 -31.26 13.03 0.81
CA VAL A 356 -31.28 11.73 1.50
C VAL A 356 -29.97 10.97 1.28
N VAL A 357 -29.42 11.01 0.06
CA VAL A 357 -28.15 10.32 -0.27
C VAL A 357 -26.94 10.97 0.41
N HIS A 358 -26.98 12.30 0.53
CA HIS A 358 -25.88 13.10 1.05
C HIS A 358 -26.05 13.58 2.49
N GLY A 359 -27.22 13.38 3.09
CA GLY A 359 -27.52 13.77 4.47
C GLY A 359 -27.50 15.29 4.69
N GLY A 360 -27.83 16.08 3.66
CA GLY A 360 -27.89 17.55 3.76
C GLY A 360 -26.56 18.28 4.03
N LEU A 361 -25.41 17.62 3.86
CA LEU A 361 -24.10 18.22 4.14
C LEU A 361 -23.88 19.56 3.41
N GLY A 362 -24.20 19.63 2.12
CA GLY A 362 -24.07 20.85 1.32
C GLY A 362 -24.97 21.99 1.81
N ALA A 363 -26.21 21.69 2.20
CA ALA A 363 -27.15 22.65 2.76
C ALA A 363 -26.61 23.29 4.04
N SER A 364 -26.05 22.47 4.94
CA SER A 364 -25.50 22.94 6.21
C SER A 364 -24.29 23.87 6.06
N TRP A 365 -23.65 23.88 4.88
CA TRP A 365 -22.51 24.75 4.53
C TRP A 365 -22.89 25.84 3.53
N GLY A 366 -24.17 25.98 3.18
CA GLY A 366 -24.66 26.98 2.21
C GLY A 366 -24.26 26.70 0.75
N LEU A 367 -23.78 25.50 0.42
CA LEU A 367 -23.28 25.12 -0.91
C LEU A 367 -24.37 24.54 -1.84
N GLY A 368 -25.62 24.61 -1.43
CA GLY A 368 -26.79 24.10 -2.17
C GLY A 368 -26.95 22.58 -2.10
N ASP A 369 -28.10 22.10 -2.57
CA ASP A 369 -28.53 20.70 -2.45
C ASP A 369 -28.09 19.81 -3.63
N GLY A 370 -27.18 20.31 -4.46
CA GLY A 370 -26.69 19.59 -5.63
C GLY A 370 -25.83 18.38 -5.26
N CYS A 371 -25.98 17.27 -5.99
CA CYS A 371 -25.16 16.07 -5.80
C CYS A 371 -23.65 16.36 -5.99
N THR A 372 -23.27 17.22 -6.95
CA THR A 372 -21.85 17.59 -7.17
C THR A 372 -21.26 18.36 -5.99
N ALA A 373 -22.02 19.32 -5.43
CA ALA A 373 -21.58 20.12 -4.29
C ALA A 373 -21.43 19.26 -3.02
N ASN A 374 -22.39 18.36 -2.78
CA ASN A 374 -22.31 17.43 -1.67
C ASN A 374 -21.16 16.42 -1.83
N ALA A 375 -20.93 15.90 -3.04
CA ALA A 375 -19.84 14.99 -3.33
C ALA A 375 -18.46 15.67 -3.18
N SER A 376 -18.30 16.91 -3.68
CA SER A 376 -17.06 17.66 -3.53
C SER A 376 -16.78 18.02 -2.07
N LEU A 377 -17.79 18.41 -1.30
CA LEU A 377 -17.64 18.69 0.12
C LEU A 377 -17.22 17.43 0.90
N ARG A 378 -17.86 16.29 0.64
CA ARG A 378 -17.43 15.00 1.23
C ARG A 378 -15.99 14.65 0.88
N PHE A 379 -15.60 14.85 -0.38
CA PHE A 379 -14.22 14.64 -0.82
C PHE A 379 -13.24 15.54 -0.05
N LEU A 380 -13.54 16.83 0.06
CA LEU A 380 -12.67 17.79 0.77
C LEU A 380 -12.54 17.46 2.25
N LEU A 381 -13.64 17.08 2.92
CA LEU A 381 -13.63 16.66 4.31
C LEU A 381 -12.81 15.39 4.52
N ALA A 382 -13.07 14.34 3.72
CA ALA A 382 -12.32 13.09 3.79
C ALA A 382 -10.83 13.29 3.46
N PHE A 383 -10.52 14.19 2.51
CA PHE A 383 -9.14 14.55 2.18
C PHE A 383 -8.44 15.28 3.31
N ALA A 384 -9.11 16.26 3.95
CA ALA A 384 -8.57 16.97 5.10
C ALA A 384 -8.32 16.03 6.29
N GLU A 385 -9.26 15.09 6.56
CA GLU A 385 -9.08 14.07 7.60
C GLU A 385 -7.94 13.10 7.25
N ALA A 386 -7.78 12.73 5.98
CA ALA A 386 -6.66 11.93 5.54
C ALA A 386 -5.33 12.67 5.75
N ILE A 387 -5.24 13.96 5.39
CA ILE A 387 -4.06 14.79 5.69
C ILE A 387 -3.81 14.81 7.19
N ALA A 388 -4.84 15.06 8.01
CA ALA A 388 -4.69 15.12 9.47
C ALA A 388 -4.22 13.78 10.08
N LEU A 389 -4.54 12.64 9.45
CA LEU A 389 -4.03 11.32 9.85
C LEU A 389 -2.57 11.12 9.47
N TYR A 390 -2.14 11.62 8.31
CA TYR A 390 -0.77 11.48 7.81
C TYR A 390 0.20 12.50 8.40
N LEU A 391 -0.30 13.68 8.81
CA LEU A 391 0.53 14.78 9.32
C LEU A 391 1.39 14.37 10.54
N PRO A 392 0.87 13.66 11.56
CA PRO A 392 1.67 13.25 12.71
C PRO A 392 2.77 12.23 12.35
N ALA A 393 2.50 11.33 11.41
CA ALA A 393 3.46 10.33 10.97
C ALA A 393 4.65 10.99 10.27
N HIS A 394 4.39 11.96 9.38
CA HIS A 394 5.45 12.71 8.72
C HIS A 394 6.10 13.77 9.62
N ALA A 395 5.36 14.38 10.54
CA ALA A 395 5.92 15.32 11.51
C ALA A 395 6.95 14.64 12.41
N TRP A 396 6.77 13.35 12.74
CA TRP A 396 7.75 12.56 13.46
C TRP A 396 9.05 12.36 12.66
N ASP A 397 8.95 12.04 11.38
CA ASP A 397 10.12 11.86 10.51
C ASP A 397 10.84 13.19 10.25
N ILE A 398 10.09 14.27 10.03
CA ILE A 398 10.63 15.63 9.89
C ILE A 398 11.30 16.08 11.19
N ALA A 399 10.70 15.84 12.36
CA ALA A 399 11.29 16.15 13.66
C ALA A 399 12.57 15.35 13.92
N ARG A 400 12.66 14.09 13.46
CA ARG A 400 13.91 13.30 13.51
C ARG A 400 14.98 13.82 12.57
N LEU A 401 14.61 14.28 11.38
CA LEU A 401 15.54 14.87 10.42
C LEU A 401 16.07 16.22 10.92
N LEU A 402 15.21 17.07 11.47
CA LEU A 402 15.58 18.35 12.09
C LEU A 402 16.32 18.16 13.42
N GLY A 403 16.02 17.11 14.19
CA GLY A 403 16.74 16.78 15.42
C GLY A 403 18.16 16.23 15.17
N ARG A 404 18.41 15.63 13.99
CA ARG A 404 19.75 15.14 13.61
C ARG A 404 20.69 16.24 13.13
N SER A 405 20.19 17.35 12.59
CA SER A 405 21.04 18.48 12.19
C SER A 405 21.57 19.29 13.39
N VAL A 406 20.91 19.22 14.54
CA VAL A 406 21.36 19.93 15.77
C VAL A 406 22.51 19.19 16.49
N TRP A 407 22.60 17.86 16.37
CA TRP A 407 23.67 17.08 17.02
C TRP A 407 25.00 17.01 16.24
N LEU A 408 25.03 17.47 14.98
CA LEU A 408 26.24 17.43 14.16
C LEU A 408 27.12 18.68 14.26
N HIS A 409 26.67 19.74 14.93
CA HIS A 409 27.44 21.00 15.02
C HIS A 409 28.33 21.14 16.27
N ASP A 410 28.14 20.34 17.32
CA ASP A 410 28.90 20.47 18.58
C ASP A 410 30.00 19.41 18.77
N GLY A 411 30.16 18.46 17.83
CA GLY A 411 31.07 17.31 18.00
C GLY A 411 32.39 17.34 17.20
N TRP A 412 32.53 18.22 16.20
CA TRP A 412 33.65 18.15 15.23
C TRP A 412 34.75 19.20 15.41
N LEU A 413 34.65 20.07 16.42
CA LEU A 413 35.62 21.15 16.64
C LEU A 413 36.82 20.77 17.54
N LEU A 414 36.92 19.52 18.02
CA LEU A 414 37.95 19.13 19.01
C LEU A 414 39.02 18.15 18.53
N VAL A 415 39.06 17.74 17.24
CA VAL A 415 40.02 16.71 16.77
C VAL A 415 41.15 17.23 15.86
N VAL A 416 41.20 18.54 15.53
CA VAL A 416 42.23 19.06 14.58
C VAL A 416 43.35 19.89 15.24
N ARG A 417 43.44 19.99 16.57
CA ARG A 417 44.49 20.78 17.23
C ARG A 417 45.31 20.01 18.25
N LYS A 418 45.95 18.91 17.83
CA LYS A 418 47.04 18.29 18.60
C LYS A 418 48.00 17.46 17.75
N GLN A 419 48.50 18.03 16.66
CA GLN A 419 49.68 17.53 15.95
C GLN A 419 50.51 18.72 15.47
N HIS A 420 51.25 19.32 16.39
CA HIS A 420 52.50 20.05 16.15
C HIS A 420 52.93 20.67 17.48
N LEU A 421 53.77 19.94 18.19
CA LEU A 421 54.75 20.38 19.19
C LEU A 421 55.28 19.09 19.84
N ASP A 422 56.30 18.53 19.21
CA ASP A 422 57.52 17.99 19.82
C ASP A 422 58.53 17.68 18.70
#